data_AF-A0A848WHX5-F1
#
_entry.id   AF-A0A848WHX5-F1
#
_cell.length_a   1.000
_cell.length_b   1.000
_cell.length_c   1.000
_cell.angle_alpha   90.00
_cell.angle_beta   90.00
_cell.angle_gamma   90.00
#
_symmetry.space_group_name_H-M   'P 1'
#
loop_
_entity.id
_entity.type
_entity.pdbx_description
1 polymer ?
#
loop_
_entity_poly.entity_id
_entity_poly.type
_entity_poly.pdbx_seq_one_letter_code
_entity_poly.pdbx_strand_id
1 'polypeptide(L)'
;MAEALAPTGDTATDPSTGWLVVRAWEGSPAAAAGIETGWRLMSIDGAPPSETGLFLAMRDGRKRLDFADSEARVWAWSVPQYPFGLKFSAPIDASFRRALSDINRNREALIDQFEDGALANFGALEPDFRKVLSAPAGWLTKLGLRKGPAAETVPPSDDFEMLTFLSLAYVANDQFDVALHAAEAAEDARARVGQSSYSANIHAIDHYVRARVAEAHDQLGEANRHIRAAADMKPGNPLIRVLFTRLTGTEPPPDSPVRIGTPFPVSYTLRNVDPVGELPAHGHDLSLAATLASMDDTQVLIILALGGYRSNYYANLDIERLAMVHRCRPGVIADVHLIVSSDYALDVRHRHDSERLAQSTGLPLTILFDPDSEVMSQIDTHTSPARFMLNKNGVVLSTRELADESGFWEAIAAL
;
A
#
# COMPACT_ATOMS: atom_id res chain seq x y z
N MET A 1 4.69 -17.90 -25.87
CA MET A 1 3.98 -19.19 -25.89
C MET A 1 3.53 -19.48 -24.47
N ALA A 2 2.23 -19.39 -24.20
CA ALA A 2 1.64 -19.70 -22.90
C ALA A 2 1.29 -21.19 -22.89
N GLU A 3 1.94 -21.97 -22.02
CA GLU A 3 1.35 -23.19 -21.49
C GLU A 3 0.80 -22.87 -20.12
N ALA A 4 -0.43 -23.34 -19.92
CA ALA A 4 -1.44 -22.68 -19.11
C ALA A 4 -1.46 -23.18 -17.66
N LEU A 5 -2.17 -22.40 -16.85
CA LEU A 5 -2.78 -22.87 -15.63
C LEU A 5 -3.42 -24.27 -15.88
N ALA A 6 -2.99 -25.29 -15.14
CA ALA A 6 -3.41 -26.67 -15.36
C ALA A 6 -4.08 -27.26 -14.11
N PRO A 7 -5.18 -28.03 -14.25
CA PRO A 7 -5.79 -28.68 -13.11
C PRO A 7 -4.83 -29.74 -12.55
N THR A 8 -4.65 -29.78 -11.22
CA THR A 8 -3.75 -30.77 -10.59
C THR A 8 -4.45 -32.11 -10.34
N GLY A 9 -5.78 -32.13 -10.40
CA GLY A 9 -6.61 -33.26 -9.95
C GLY A 9 -6.83 -33.28 -8.43
N ASP A 10 -6.24 -32.33 -7.71
CA ASP A 10 -6.43 -32.17 -6.27
C ASP A 10 -7.56 -31.19 -5.95
N THR A 11 -8.17 -31.38 -4.79
CA THR A 11 -9.08 -30.42 -4.16
C THR A 11 -8.38 -29.82 -2.96
N ALA A 12 -8.52 -28.51 -2.74
CA ALA A 12 -7.96 -27.85 -1.58
C ALA A 12 -8.55 -28.47 -0.29
N THR A 13 -7.69 -28.96 0.60
CA THR A 13 -8.11 -29.59 1.87
C THR A 13 -8.81 -28.61 2.80
N ASP A 14 -8.44 -27.33 2.72
CA ASP A 14 -9.17 -26.22 3.33
C ASP A 14 -8.99 -24.99 2.43
N PRO A 15 -9.98 -24.63 1.60
CA PRO A 15 -9.86 -23.47 0.73
C PRO A 15 -9.75 -22.17 1.52
N SER A 16 -10.03 -22.13 2.84
CA SER A 16 -9.97 -20.88 3.61
C SER A 16 -8.54 -20.41 3.96
N THR A 17 -7.53 -21.27 3.80
CA THR A 17 -6.14 -20.99 4.26
C THR A 17 -5.25 -20.30 3.24
N GLY A 18 -5.69 -20.17 1.99
CA GLY A 18 -4.93 -19.48 0.93
C GLY A 18 -5.11 -17.95 0.95
N TRP A 19 -4.16 -17.22 0.38
CA TRP A 19 -4.27 -15.77 0.16
C TRP A 19 -5.31 -15.48 -0.90
N LEU A 20 -6.29 -14.63 -0.59
CA LEU A 20 -7.37 -14.26 -1.50
C LEU A 20 -6.84 -13.39 -2.63
N VAL A 21 -7.12 -13.77 -3.87
CA VAL A 21 -6.99 -12.88 -5.03
C VAL A 21 -8.12 -11.85 -4.93
N VAL A 22 -7.83 -10.69 -4.34
CA VAL A 22 -8.81 -9.61 -4.22
C VAL A 22 -9.00 -8.86 -5.54
N ARG A 23 -8.02 -8.98 -6.46
CA ARG A 23 -8.14 -8.44 -7.81
C ARG A 23 -7.28 -9.21 -8.80
N ALA A 24 -7.87 -9.57 -9.94
CA ALA A 24 -7.16 -9.87 -11.17
C ALA A 24 -7.45 -8.76 -12.19
N TRP A 25 -6.43 -8.08 -12.70
CA TRP A 25 -6.64 -6.96 -13.64
C TRP A 25 -6.90 -7.46 -15.06
N GLU A 26 -7.91 -6.89 -15.72
CA GLU A 26 -8.19 -7.17 -17.12
C GLU A 26 -6.99 -6.80 -18.01
N GLY A 27 -6.74 -7.62 -19.05
CA GLY A 27 -5.59 -7.44 -19.96
C GLY A 27 -4.23 -7.83 -19.37
N SER A 28 -4.17 -8.27 -18.10
CA SER A 28 -2.95 -8.75 -17.47
C SER A 28 -2.60 -10.21 -17.83
N PRO A 29 -1.34 -10.64 -17.67
CA PRO A 29 -0.96 -12.04 -17.78
C PRO A 29 -1.79 -12.99 -16.92
N ALA A 30 -2.15 -12.58 -15.69
CA ALA A 30 -2.98 -13.39 -14.81
C ALA A 30 -4.41 -13.57 -15.32
N ALA A 31 -5.04 -12.49 -15.80
CA ALA A 31 -6.37 -12.58 -16.40
C ALA A 31 -6.36 -13.41 -17.69
N ALA A 32 -5.32 -13.26 -18.54
CA ALA A 32 -5.13 -14.09 -19.73
C ALA A 32 -4.93 -15.59 -19.40
N ALA A 33 -4.43 -15.89 -18.19
CA ALA A 33 -4.30 -17.24 -17.67
C ALA A 33 -5.60 -17.82 -17.09
N GLY A 34 -6.68 -17.02 -17.00
CA GLY A 34 -7.95 -17.43 -16.42
C GLY A 34 -8.00 -17.38 -14.89
N ILE A 35 -7.06 -16.71 -14.23
CA ILE A 35 -7.10 -16.50 -12.78
C ILE A 35 -8.10 -15.36 -12.50
N GLU A 36 -9.06 -15.60 -11.61
CA GLU A 36 -10.14 -14.65 -11.34
C GLU A 36 -10.08 -14.09 -9.92
N THR A 37 -10.67 -12.91 -9.73
CA THR A 37 -10.97 -12.37 -8.39
C THR A 37 -11.81 -13.37 -7.59
N GLY A 38 -11.46 -13.58 -6.33
CA GLY A 38 -12.12 -14.55 -5.45
C GLY A 38 -11.41 -15.91 -5.36
N TRP A 39 -10.50 -16.20 -6.30
CA TRP A 39 -9.61 -17.36 -6.20
C TRP A 39 -8.61 -17.19 -5.06
N ARG A 40 -7.90 -18.26 -4.70
CA ARG A 40 -6.94 -18.24 -3.60
C ARG A 40 -5.61 -18.82 -4.00
N LEU A 41 -4.52 -18.10 -3.71
CA LEU A 41 -3.18 -18.66 -3.77
C LEU A 41 -2.97 -19.57 -2.57
N MET A 42 -2.81 -20.86 -2.83
CA MET A 42 -2.71 -21.92 -1.83
C MET A 42 -1.27 -22.23 -1.46
N SER A 43 -0.36 -22.16 -2.44
CA SER A 43 1.05 -22.50 -2.22
C SER A 43 1.97 -21.77 -3.20
N ILE A 44 3.20 -21.54 -2.76
CA ILE A 44 4.34 -21.11 -3.58
C ILE A 44 5.44 -22.16 -3.37
N ASP A 45 5.79 -22.91 -4.42
CA ASP A 45 6.67 -24.08 -4.36
C ASP A 45 6.27 -25.11 -3.29
N GLY A 46 4.96 -25.33 -3.09
CA GLY A 46 4.45 -26.26 -2.09
C GLY A 46 4.53 -25.77 -0.64
N ALA A 47 5.03 -24.55 -0.39
CA ALA A 47 4.98 -23.90 0.91
C ALA A 47 3.76 -22.95 0.99
N PRO A 48 3.20 -22.70 2.19
CA PRO A 48 2.16 -21.68 2.36
C PRO A 48 2.60 -20.31 1.82
N PRO A 49 1.68 -19.51 1.26
CA PRO A 49 2.04 -18.20 0.73
C PRO A 49 2.57 -17.29 1.84
N SER A 50 3.56 -16.48 1.48
CA SER A 50 4.18 -15.49 2.36
C SER A 50 4.64 -14.31 1.51
N GLU A 51 4.80 -13.13 2.10
CA GLU A 51 5.28 -11.94 1.40
C GLU A 51 6.64 -12.17 0.74
N THR A 52 7.58 -12.77 1.49
CA THR A 52 8.90 -13.13 0.95
C THR A 52 8.78 -14.15 -0.17
N GLY A 53 7.94 -15.18 -0.03
CA GLY A 53 7.72 -16.18 -1.07
C GLY A 53 7.15 -15.56 -2.35
N LEU A 54 6.19 -14.65 -2.20
CA LEU A 54 5.57 -13.91 -3.30
C LEU A 54 6.58 -12.99 -3.97
N PHE A 55 7.32 -12.19 -3.19
CA PHE A 55 8.39 -11.33 -3.68
C PHE A 55 9.42 -12.11 -4.51
N LEU A 56 9.90 -13.24 -3.99
CA LEU A 56 10.83 -14.10 -4.71
C LEU A 56 10.19 -14.74 -5.95
N ALA A 57 8.89 -15.06 -5.94
CA ALA A 57 8.19 -15.55 -7.12
C ALA A 57 8.16 -14.51 -8.24
N MET A 58 7.86 -13.27 -7.90
CA MET A 58 7.80 -12.14 -8.84
C MET A 58 9.20 -11.78 -9.34
N ARG A 59 10.18 -11.76 -8.43
CA ARG A 59 11.58 -11.43 -8.72
C ARG A 59 12.34 -12.52 -9.46
N ASP A 60 12.09 -13.80 -9.22
CA ASP A 60 12.91 -14.87 -9.82
C ASP A 60 12.18 -15.62 -10.94
N GLY A 61 10.86 -15.45 -11.07
CA GLY A 61 10.01 -16.02 -12.13
C GLY A 61 9.83 -17.54 -12.07
N ARG A 62 10.72 -18.27 -11.40
CA ARG A 62 10.71 -19.72 -11.28
C ARG A 62 10.06 -20.17 -9.98
N LYS A 63 8.73 -20.17 -9.95
CA LYS A 63 7.95 -20.74 -8.85
C LYS A 63 6.74 -21.48 -9.39
N ARG A 64 6.43 -22.62 -8.79
CA ARG A 64 5.11 -23.23 -8.93
C ARG A 64 4.16 -22.50 -7.99
N LEU A 65 3.08 -21.95 -8.53
CA LEU A 65 2.02 -21.32 -7.75
C LEU A 65 0.78 -22.21 -7.88
N ASP A 66 0.24 -22.69 -6.76
CA ASP A 66 -1.01 -23.45 -6.77
C ASP A 66 -2.16 -22.52 -6.34
N PHE A 67 -3.18 -22.42 -7.17
CA PHE A 67 -4.38 -21.63 -6.91
C PHE A 67 -5.59 -22.55 -6.68
N ALA A 68 -6.49 -22.19 -5.78
CA ALA A 68 -7.80 -22.80 -5.66
C ALA A 68 -8.86 -21.85 -6.24
N ASP A 69 -9.73 -22.39 -7.09
CA ASP A 69 -10.89 -21.65 -7.59
C ASP A 69 -12.05 -21.61 -6.56
N SER A 70 -13.17 -21.00 -6.93
CA SER A 70 -14.36 -20.90 -6.09
C SER A 70 -15.03 -22.25 -5.79
N GLU A 71 -14.72 -23.29 -6.57
CA GLU A 71 -15.18 -24.68 -6.35
C GLU A 71 -14.14 -25.51 -5.58
N ALA A 72 -13.09 -24.88 -5.05
CA ALA A 72 -11.96 -25.50 -4.36
C ALA A 72 -11.13 -26.47 -5.21
N ARG A 73 -11.23 -26.40 -6.54
CA ARG A 73 -10.38 -27.16 -7.46
C ARG A 73 -9.02 -26.49 -7.54
N VAL A 74 -7.95 -27.30 -7.51
CA VAL A 74 -6.58 -26.78 -7.50
C VAL A 74 -6.01 -26.72 -8.92
N TRP A 75 -5.40 -25.58 -9.21
CA TRP A 75 -4.83 -25.20 -10.47
C TRP A 75 -3.36 -24.81 -10.28
N ALA A 76 -2.45 -25.45 -10.98
CA ALA A 76 -1.03 -25.13 -10.92
C ALA A 76 -0.62 -24.19 -12.04
N TRP A 77 0.07 -23.12 -11.67
CA TRP A 77 0.85 -22.27 -12.57
C TRP A 77 2.32 -22.62 -12.40
N SER A 78 2.95 -23.15 -13.46
CA SER A 78 4.32 -23.67 -13.41
C SER A 78 5.21 -23.16 -14.55
N VAL A 79 4.93 -21.96 -15.06
CA VAL A 79 5.74 -21.34 -16.11
C VAL A 79 6.85 -20.45 -15.54
N PRO A 80 7.91 -20.15 -16.33
CA PRO A 80 9.08 -19.39 -15.86
C PRO A 80 8.82 -17.92 -15.50
N GLN A 81 7.58 -17.44 -15.61
CA GLN A 81 7.22 -16.07 -15.28
C GLN A 81 6.03 -16.06 -14.33
N TYR A 82 6.09 -15.17 -13.35
CA TYR A 82 4.99 -14.89 -12.46
C TYR A 82 3.77 -14.34 -13.23
N PRO A 83 2.52 -14.73 -12.89
CA PRO A 83 1.33 -14.20 -13.53
C PRO A 83 1.03 -12.80 -12.96
N PHE A 84 1.74 -11.78 -13.46
CA PHE A 84 1.52 -10.39 -13.07
C PHE A 84 0.06 -9.96 -13.31
N GLY A 85 -0.42 -8.98 -12.54
CA GLY A 85 -1.82 -8.56 -12.52
C GLY A 85 -2.66 -9.24 -11.46
N LEU A 86 -2.10 -9.49 -10.28
CA LEU A 86 -2.81 -10.03 -9.13
C LEU A 86 -2.57 -9.20 -7.87
N LYS A 87 -3.64 -8.78 -7.20
CA LYS A 87 -3.60 -8.26 -5.82
C LYS A 87 -4.05 -9.37 -4.88
N PHE A 88 -3.29 -9.58 -3.82
CA PHE A 88 -3.62 -10.57 -2.79
C PHE A 88 -3.98 -9.89 -1.48
N SER A 89 -4.80 -10.59 -0.69
CA SER A 89 -5.04 -10.29 0.72
C SER A 89 -4.81 -11.56 1.52
N ALA A 90 -3.92 -11.48 2.53
CA ALA A 90 -3.67 -12.59 3.43
C ALA A 90 -4.91 -12.88 4.29
N PRO A 91 -5.25 -14.17 4.54
CA PRO A 91 -6.40 -14.51 5.35
C PRO A 91 -6.16 -14.18 6.82
N ILE A 92 -7.20 -13.76 7.52
CA ILE A 92 -7.20 -13.62 8.99
C ILE A 92 -7.51 -14.98 9.62
N ASP A 93 -6.55 -15.88 9.49
CA ASP A 93 -6.64 -17.25 9.98
C ASP A 93 -6.04 -17.41 11.39
N ALA A 94 -6.03 -18.64 11.90
CA ALA A 94 -5.43 -18.94 13.20
C ALA A 94 -3.91 -18.70 13.25
N SER A 95 -3.21 -18.67 12.11
CA SER A 95 -1.79 -18.33 12.03
C SER A 95 -1.60 -16.83 12.21
N PHE A 96 -2.34 -16.02 11.46
CA PHE A 96 -2.36 -14.56 11.58
C PHE A 96 -2.69 -14.13 13.01
N ARG A 97 -3.77 -14.66 13.59
CA ARG A 97 -4.18 -14.37 14.98
C ARG A 97 -3.11 -14.72 16.01
N ARG A 98 -2.36 -15.82 15.80
CA ARG A 98 -1.24 -16.20 16.66
C ARG A 98 -0.03 -15.29 16.49
N ALA A 99 0.20 -14.79 15.28
CA ALA A 99 1.31 -13.91 14.96
C ALA A 99 1.04 -12.45 15.34
N LEU A 100 -0.21 -12.07 15.64
CA LEU A 100 -0.64 -10.70 15.91
C LEU A 100 0.20 -9.97 16.97
N SER A 101 0.81 -10.70 17.92
CA SER A 101 1.71 -10.10 18.92
C SER A 101 2.95 -9.41 18.33
N ASP A 102 3.29 -9.67 17.07
CA ASP A 102 4.36 -9.01 16.34
C ASP A 102 3.75 -7.96 15.40
N ILE A 103 3.50 -6.75 15.90
CA ILE A 103 2.88 -5.66 15.13
C ILE A 103 3.71 -5.32 13.89
N ASN A 104 5.04 -5.31 14.00
CA ASN A 104 5.93 -4.98 12.88
C ASN A 104 5.75 -5.94 11.70
N ARG A 105 5.42 -7.20 11.97
CA ARG A 105 5.18 -8.21 10.94
C ARG A 105 3.77 -8.14 10.33
N ASN A 106 2.77 -7.67 11.08
CA ASN A 106 1.37 -7.75 10.64
C ASN A 106 0.73 -6.38 10.33
N ARG A 107 1.46 -5.29 10.57
CA ARG A 107 0.99 -3.93 10.37
C ARG A 107 0.50 -3.69 8.96
N GLU A 108 1.29 -4.00 7.94
CA GLU A 108 0.91 -3.76 6.55
C GLU A 108 -0.32 -4.58 6.17
N ALA A 109 -0.39 -5.85 6.59
CA ALA A 109 -1.59 -6.66 6.41
C ALA A 109 -2.83 -6.06 7.08
N LEU A 110 -2.72 -5.46 8.27
CA LEU A 110 -3.84 -4.75 8.92
C LEU A 110 -4.21 -3.46 8.17
N ILE A 111 -3.23 -2.70 7.70
CA ILE A 111 -3.46 -1.51 6.88
C ILE A 111 -4.19 -1.87 5.59
N ASP A 112 -3.75 -2.92 4.89
CA ASP A 112 -4.39 -3.41 3.66
C ASP A 112 -5.87 -3.77 3.90
N GLN A 113 -6.19 -4.43 5.02
CA GLN A 113 -7.58 -4.73 5.38
C GLN A 113 -8.42 -3.46 5.57
N PHE A 114 -7.84 -2.41 6.15
CA PHE A 114 -8.53 -1.12 6.28
C PHE A 114 -8.69 -0.43 4.93
N GLU A 115 -7.67 -0.46 4.08
CA GLU A 115 -7.69 0.14 2.73
C GLU A 115 -8.68 -0.55 1.79
N ASP A 116 -8.82 -1.87 1.90
CA ASP A 116 -9.82 -2.66 1.18
C ASP A 116 -11.24 -2.52 1.80
N GLY A 117 -11.38 -1.79 2.91
CA GLY A 117 -12.65 -1.50 3.57
C GLY A 117 -13.25 -2.68 4.36
N ALA A 118 -12.43 -3.65 4.76
CA ALA A 118 -12.84 -4.85 5.45
C ALA A 118 -13.10 -4.62 6.97
N LEU A 119 -13.97 -3.66 7.32
CA LEU A 119 -14.22 -3.28 8.71
C LEU A 119 -14.63 -4.46 9.62
N ALA A 120 -15.45 -5.39 9.10
CA ALA A 120 -15.90 -6.57 9.85
C ALA A 120 -14.75 -7.47 10.34
N ASN A 121 -13.63 -7.48 9.62
CA ASN A 121 -12.45 -8.25 9.98
C ASN A 121 -11.81 -7.74 11.28
N PHE A 122 -11.83 -6.42 11.50
CA PHE A 122 -11.34 -5.81 12.74
C PHE A 122 -12.23 -6.19 13.94
N GLY A 123 -13.56 -6.16 13.76
CA GLY A 123 -14.50 -6.60 14.81
C GLY A 123 -14.24 -8.04 15.26
N ALA A 124 -13.92 -8.94 14.32
CA ALA A 124 -13.56 -10.33 14.60
C ALA A 124 -12.18 -10.51 15.29
N LEU A 125 -11.31 -9.50 15.22
CA LEU A 125 -9.98 -9.49 15.83
C LEU A 125 -9.95 -8.79 17.22
N GLU A 126 -11.05 -8.18 17.66
CA GLU A 126 -11.13 -7.50 18.97
C GLU A 126 -10.56 -8.35 20.13
N PRO A 127 -10.93 -9.64 20.30
CA PRO A 127 -10.41 -10.43 21.40
C PRO A 127 -8.90 -10.69 21.31
N ASP A 128 -8.37 -10.80 20.08
CA ASP A 128 -6.95 -11.03 19.83
C ASP A 128 -6.13 -9.77 20.13
N PHE A 129 -6.60 -8.58 19.70
CA PHE A 129 -5.96 -7.30 20.05
C PHE A 129 -5.91 -7.10 21.57
N ARG A 130 -7.02 -7.34 22.27
CA ARG A 130 -7.07 -7.23 23.74
C ARG A 130 -6.09 -8.19 24.40
N LYS A 131 -5.99 -9.42 23.91
CA LYS A 131 -5.05 -10.43 24.43
C LYS A 131 -3.60 -9.99 24.23
N VAL A 132 -3.25 -9.45 23.07
CA VAL A 132 -1.89 -8.95 22.78
C VAL A 132 -1.55 -7.79 23.71
N LEU A 133 -2.44 -6.80 23.84
CA LEU A 133 -2.24 -5.62 24.67
C LEU A 133 -2.25 -5.93 26.18
N SER A 134 -2.91 -7.01 26.59
CA SER A 134 -2.92 -7.49 27.99
C SER A 134 -1.72 -8.36 28.34
N ALA A 135 -0.92 -8.79 27.35
CA ALA A 135 0.27 -9.58 27.62
C ALA A 135 1.26 -8.73 28.44
N PRO A 136 1.82 -9.25 29.54
CA PRO A 136 2.68 -8.45 30.41
C PRO A 136 3.90 -7.95 29.64
N ALA A 137 3.91 -6.64 29.37
CA ALA A 137 5.04 -5.93 28.79
C ALA A 137 6.21 -5.97 29.78
N GLY A 138 7.07 -6.99 29.68
CA GLY A 138 8.39 -7.03 30.32
C GLY A 138 8.41 -6.82 31.85
N TRP A 139 9.61 -6.73 32.42
CA TRP A 139 9.85 -6.86 33.86
C TRP A 139 9.18 -5.83 34.78
N LEU A 140 8.65 -4.72 34.25
CA LEU A 140 8.03 -3.63 35.04
C LEU A 140 6.66 -4.02 35.61
N THR A 141 5.92 -4.92 34.96
CA THR A 141 4.69 -5.50 35.52
C THR A 141 4.96 -6.53 36.63
N LYS A 142 6.17 -7.13 36.67
CA LYS A 142 6.59 -8.02 37.79
C LYS A 142 6.87 -7.27 39.09
N LEU A 143 7.06 -5.95 39.05
CA LEU A 143 7.29 -5.10 40.23
C LEU A 143 6.00 -4.61 40.91
N GLY A 144 4.82 -5.08 40.48
CA GLY A 144 3.56 -4.88 41.22
C GLY A 144 3.03 -3.45 41.27
N LEU A 145 3.54 -2.54 40.43
CA LEU A 145 3.25 -1.11 40.49
C LEU A 145 2.10 -0.62 39.59
N ARG A 146 1.35 -1.51 38.94
CA ARG A 146 0.07 -1.18 38.31
C ARG A 146 -0.97 -2.26 38.64
N LYS A 147 -1.70 -2.05 39.75
CA LYS A 147 -3.06 -2.60 39.91
C LYS A 147 -4.03 -1.44 39.67
N GLY A 148 -4.29 -1.17 38.40
CA GLY A 148 -5.51 -0.46 38.01
C GLY A 148 -6.74 -1.35 38.27
N PRO A 149 -7.91 -0.78 38.53
CA PRO A 149 -9.13 -1.55 38.74
C PRO A 149 -9.44 -2.42 37.51
N ALA A 150 -9.94 -3.62 37.74
CA ALA A 150 -10.29 -4.62 36.71
C ALA A 150 -11.50 -4.23 35.81
N ALA A 151 -11.76 -2.93 35.68
CA ALA A 151 -12.88 -2.34 34.95
C ALA A 151 -12.44 -1.57 33.69
N GLU A 152 -11.13 -1.44 33.41
CA GLU A 152 -10.65 -0.85 32.15
C GLU A 152 -10.93 -1.84 31.01
N THR A 153 -11.88 -1.49 30.13
CA THR A 153 -12.22 -2.24 28.91
C THR A 153 -11.03 -2.30 27.94
N VAL A 154 -10.16 -1.28 27.98
CA VAL A 154 -8.95 -1.11 27.18
C VAL A 154 -7.71 -1.45 28.02
N PRO A 155 -6.87 -2.42 27.62
CA PRO A 155 -5.66 -2.75 28.37
C PRO A 155 -4.61 -1.63 28.33
N PRO A 156 -3.89 -1.35 29.43
CA PRO A 156 -2.83 -0.35 29.44
C PRO A 156 -1.65 -0.83 28.59
N SER A 157 -1.29 -0.05 27.55
CA SER A 157 -0.18 -0.35 26.64
C SER A 157 0.52 0.92 26.17
N ASP A 158 1.77 0.79 25.73
CA ASP A 158 2.52 1.84 25.02
C ASP A 158 2.57 1.57 23.49
N ASP A 159 1.98 0.46 23.04
CA ASP A 159 1.81 0.14 21.62
C ASP A 159 0.59 0.89 21.05
N PHE A 160 0.83 2.12 20.60
CA PHE A 160 -0.24 2.99 20.10
C PHE A 160 -0.86 2.47 18.80
N GLU A 161 -0.10 1.81 17.92
CA GLU A 161 -0.64 1.27 16.65
C GLU A 161 -1.66 0.16 16.94
N MET A 162 -1.34 -0.75 17.85
CA MET A 162 -2.29 -1.77 18.30
C MET A 162 -3.51 -1.19 19.02
N LEU A 163 -3.35 -0.11 19.79
CA LEU A 163 -4.48 0.59 20.40
C LEU A 163 -5.38 1.26 19.35
N THR A 164 -4.82 1.82 18.27
CA THR A 164 -5.57 2.36 17.13
C THR A 164 -6.32 1.26 16.37
N PHE A 165 -5.73 0.08 16.16
CA PHE A 165 -6.46 -1.04 15.56
C PHE A 165 -7.55 -1.60 16.47
N LEU A 166 -7.32 -1.62 17.79
CA LEU A 166 -8.33 -2.00 18.77
C LEU A 166 -9.51 -1.00 18.79
N SER A 167 -9.26 0.31 18.69
CA SER A 167 -10.33 1.31 18.63
C SER A 167 -11.19 1.14 17.38
N LEU A 168 -10.57 0.83 16.23
CA LEU A 168 -11.29 0.46 15.00
C LEU A 168 -12.13 -0.81 15.17
N ALA A 169 -11.61 -1.83 15.86
CA ALA A 169 -12.35 -3.05 16.17
C ALA A 169 -13.59 -2.77 17.05
N TYR A 170 -13.49 -1.87 18.02
CA TYR A 170 -14.64 -1.45 18.81
C TYR A 170 -15.69 -0.69 17.99
N VAL A 171 -15.27 0.17 17.05
CA VAL A 171 -16.20 0.79 16.08
C VAL A 171 -16.89 -0.25 15.21
N ALA A 172 -16.17 -1.28 14.76
CA ALA A 172 -16.74 -2.36 13.95
C ALA A 172 -17.82 -3.17 14.71
N ASN A 173 -17.74 -3.19 16.05
CA ASN A 173 -18.68 -3.85 16.95
C ASN A 173 -19.69 -2.88 17.59
N ASP A 174 -19.81 -1.65 17.09
CA ASP A 174 -20.70 -0.58 17.58
C ASP A 174 -20.50 -0.22 19.07
N GLN A 175 -19.28 -0.39 19.60
CA GLN A 175 -18.90 -0.05 20.97
C GLN A 175 -18.22 1.34 21.05
N PHE A 176 -18.97 2.40 20.72
CA PHE A 176 -18.41 3.74 20.48
C PHE A 176 -17.71 4.38 21.69
N ASP A 177 -18.28 4.28 22.89
CA ASP A 177 -17.64 4.84 24.10
C ASP A 177 -16.28 4.17 24.40
N VAL A 178 -16.21 2.85 24.18
CA VAL A 178 -14.99 2.06 24.38
C VAL A 178 -13.97 2.34 23.28
N ALA A 179 -14.44 2.53 22.04
CA ALA A 179 -13.61 2.94 20.92
C ALA A 179 -12.92 4.29 21.18
N LEU A 180 -13.66 5.27 21.71
CA LEU A 180 -13.10 6.57 22.06
C LEU A 180 -12.00 6.44 23.11
N HIS A 181 -12.26 5.67 24.17
CA HIS A 181 -11.28 5.45 25.22
C HIS A 181 -10.00 4.78 24.69
N ALA A 182 -10.13 3.82 23.77
CA ALA A 182 -8.99 3.18 23.11
C ALA A 182 -8.19 4.15 22.21
N ALA A 183 -8.88 5.04 21.49
CA ALA A 183 -8.25 6.07 20.66
C ALA A 183 -7.47 7.10 21.50
N GLU A 184 -8.04 7.54 22.63
CA GLU A 184 -7.36 8.41 23.60
C GLU A 184 -6.13 7.72 24.21
N ALA A 185 -6.26 6.44 24.58
CA ALA A 185 -5.13 5.66 25.08
C ALA A 185 -4.00 5.52 24.04
N ALA A 186 -4.33 5.37 22.75
CA ALA A 186 -3.36 5.35 21.65
C ALA A 186 -2.62 6.69 21.55
N GLU A 187 -3.33 7.81 21.61
CA GLU A 187 -2.75 9.15 21.57
C GLU A 187 -1.79 9.39 22.75
N ASP A 188 -2.21 9.03 23.97
CA ASP A 188 -1.39 9.11 25.16
C ASP A 188 -0.14 8.22 25.08
N ALA A 189 -0.30 6.98 24.58
CA ALA A 189 0.82 6.06 24.36
C ALA A 189 1.84 6.64 23.38
N ARG A 190 1.38 7.17 22.25
CA ARG A 190 2.22 7.83 21.25
C ARG A 190 3.00 9.01 21.84
N ALA A 191 2.32 9.85 22.62
CA ALA A 191 2.97 10.98 23.29
C ALA A 191 4.07 10.52 24.27
N ARG A 192 3.84 9.44 25.03
CA ARG A 192 4.83 8.87 25.95
C ARG A 192 6.07 8.31 25.26
N VAL A 193 5.91 7.66 24.11
CA VAL A 193 7.04 7.11 23.34
C VAL A 193 7.78 8.17 22.51
N GLY A 194 7.35 9.44 22.58
CA GLY A 194 8.00 10.56 21.91
C GLY A 194 7.84 10.56 20.39
N GLN A 195 6.86 9.83 19.85
CA GLN A 195 6.64 9.72 18.42
C GLN A 195 5.79 10.91 17.94
N SER A 196 6.45 11.90 17.34
CA SER A 196 5.83 13.17 16.95
C SER A 196 4.84 13.05 15.78
N SER A 197 4.95 12.03 14.94
CA SER A 197 4.09 11.82 13.77
C SER A 197 3.47 10.42 13.70
N TYR A 198 2.24 10.37 13.21
CA TYR A 198 1.62 9.15 12.71
C TYR A 198 2.08 8.88 11.28
N SER A 199 2.08 7.61 10.85
CA SER A 199 1.92 7.35 9.42
C SER A 199 0.53 7.85 8.99
N ALA A 200 0.39 8.30 7.74
CA ALA A 200 -0.89 8.78 7.23
C ALA A 200 -2.01 7.73 7.41
N ASN A 201 -1.68 6.44 7.29
CA ASN A 201 -2.61 5.32 7.45
C ASN A 201 -3.17 5.25 8.88
N ILE A 202 -2.31 5.22 9.90
CA ILE A 202 -2.75 5.15 11.31
C ILE A 202 -3.54 6.41 11.70
N HIS A 203 -3.13 7.57 11.21
CA HIS A 203 -3.85 8.82 11.50
C HIS A 203 -5.24 8.87 10.86
N ALA A 204 -5.37 8.39 9.62
CA ALA A 204 -6.65 8.28 8.95
C ALA A 204 -7.60 7.33 9.68
N ILE A 205 -7.09 6.22 10.24
CA ILE A 205 -7.86 5.30 11.08
C ILE A 205 -8.35 5.98 12.35
N ASP A 206 -7.48 6.69 13.09
CA ASP A 206 -7.88 7.43 14.31
C ASP A 206 -8.98 8.45 14.00
N HIS A 207 -8.83 9.24 12.95
CA HIS A 207 -9.85 10.20 12.54
C HIS A 207 -11.15 9.53 12.08
N TYR A 208 -11.08 8.40 11.36
CA TYR A 208 -12.26 7.64 11.00
C TYR A 208 -13.00 7.14 12.26
N VAL A 209 -12.28 6.60 13.24
CA VAL A 209 -12.85 6.15 14.53
C VAL A 209 -13.53 7.29 15.25
N ARG A 210 -12.84 8.44 15.41
CA ARG A 210 -13.40 9.62 16.09
C ARG A 210 -14.61 10.18 15.34
N ALA A 211 -14.62 10.14 14.01
CA ALA A 211 -15.79 10.53 13.22
C ALA A 211 -17.01 9.63 13.49
N ARG A 212 -16.80 8.30 13.55
CA ARG A 212 -17.86 7.32 13.84
C ARG A 212 -18.41 7.45 15.26
N VAL A 213 -17.54 7.68 16.24
CA VAL A 213 -17.94 7.96 17.62
C VAL A 213 -18.76 9.24 17.69
N ALA A 214 -18.26 10.34 17.12
CA ALA A 214 -18.97 11.62 17.13
C ALA A 214 -20.34 11.53 16.43
N GLU A 215 -20.43 10.81 15.33
CA GLU A 215 -21.70 10.53 14.64
C GLU A 215 -22.68 9.77 15.54
N ALA A 216 -22.22 8.72 16.23
CA ALA A 216 -23.04 7.92 17.14
C ALA A 216 -23.58 8.72 18.35
N HIS A 217 -22.89 9.80 18.73
CA HIS A 217 -23.30 10.72 19.80
C HIS A 217 -23.98 12.00 19.29
N ASP A 218 -24.46 12.02 18.04
CA ASP A 218 -25.12 13.18 17.41
C ASP A 218 -24.27 14.46 17.37
N GLN A 219 -22.94 14.35 17.45
CA GLN A 219 -21.98 15.45 17.38
C GLN A 219 -21.54 15.71 15.94
N LEU A 220 -22.50 16.07 15.07
CA LEU A 220 -22.27 16.19 13.63
C LEU A 220 -21.14 17.15 13.22
N GLY A 221 -20.89 18.22 14.01
CA GLY A 221 -19.78 19.14 13.75
C GLY A 221 -18.41 18.46 13.90
N GLU A 222 -18.26 17.67 14.97
CA GLU A 222 -17.05 16.90 15.25
C GLU A 222 -16.88 15.74 14.27
N ALA A 223 -17.97 15.05 13.95
CA ALA A 223 -17.98 14.00 12.95
C ALA A 223 -17.49 14.52 11.59
N ASN A 224 -17.99 15.68 11.16
CA ASN A 224 -17.58 16.34 9.92
C ASN A 224 -16.12 16.79 9.93
N ARG A 225 -15.62 17.30 11.06
CA ARG A 225 -14.22 17.71 11.20
C ARG A 225 -13.27 16.53 11.04
N HIS A 226 -13.55 15.44 11.76
CA HIS A 226 -12.71 14.25 11.74
C HIS A 226 -12.79 13.51 10.40
N ILE A 227 -13.97 13.37 9.79
CA ILE A 227 -14.06 12.66 8.51
C ILE A 227 -13.37 13.42 7.37
N ARG A 228 -13.36 14.76 7.42
CA ARG A 228 -12.57 15.59 6.50
C ARG A 228 -11.08 15.34 6.67
N ALA A 229 -10.59 15.36 7.91
CA ALA A 229 -9.18 15.06 8.17
C ALA A 229 -8.78 13.63 7.75
N ALA A 230 -9.66 12.64 7.92
CA ALA A 230 -9.44 11.30 7.41
C ALA A 230 -9.40 11.26 5.87
N ALA A 231 -10.32 11.99 5.21
CA ALA A 231 -10.38 12.10 3.76
C ALA A 231 -9.19 12.89 3.18
N ASP A 232 -8.64 13.87 3.89
CA ASP A 232 -7.45 14.60 3.44
C ASP A 232 -6.20 13.68 3.39
N MET A 233 -6.20 12.60 4.17
CA MET A 233 -5.11 11.61 4.21
C MET A 233 -5.35 10.40 3.32
N LYS A 234 -6.60 9.94 3.23
CA LYS A 234 -7.02 8.72 2.51
C LYS A 234 -8.40 8.87 1.84
N PRO A 235 -8.56 9.80 0.89
CA PRO A 235 -9.83 10.05 0.21
C PRO A 235 -10.28 8.88 -0.67
N GLY A 236 -9.37 8.00 -1.09
CA GLY A 236 -9.70 6.78 -1.84
C GLY A 236 -10.29 5.65 -1.01
N ASN A 237 -10.14 5.66 0.33
CA ASN A 237 -10.54 4.56 1.19
C ASN A 237 -12.08 4.38 1.20
N PRO A 238 -12.62 3.17 0.92
CA PRO A 238 -14.07 2.95 0.81
C PRO A 238 -14.86 3.32 2.07
N LEU A 239 -14.34 3.03 3.27
CA LEU A 239 -15.01 3.33 4.54
C LEU A 239 -15.10 4.83 4.78
N ILE A 240 -13.99 5.54 4.52
CA ILE A 240 -13.90 6.99 4.65
C ILE A 240 -14.84 7.66 3.65
N ARG A 241 -14.81 7.24 2.38
CA ARG A 241 -15.69 7.77 1.32
C ARG A 241 -17.16 7.66 1.68
N VAL A 242 -17.61 6.47 2.07
CA VAL A 242 -19.01 6.22 2.43
C VAL A 242 -19.45 7.12 3.59
N LEU A 243 -18.64 7.21 4.64
CA LEU A 243 -18.96 8.06 5.79
C LEU A 243 -18.90 9.55 5.44
N PHE A 244 -17.91 9.98 4.67
CA PHE A 244 -17.76 11.35 4.21
C PHE A 244 -18.95 11.79 3.38
N THR A 245 -19.36 11.00 2.39
CA THR A 245 -20.52 11.31 1.53
C THR A 245 -21.80 11.35 2.35
N ARG A 246 -21.97 10.45 3.32
CA ARG A 246 -23.12 10.46 4.24
C ARG A 246 -23.17 11.72 5.11
N LEU A 247 -22.05 12.12 5.71
CA LEU A 247 -22.01 13.25 6.66
C LEU A 247 -22.02 14.62 5.97
N THR A 248 -21.42 14.72 4.78
CA THR A 248 -21.21 16.01 4.09
C THR A 248 -22.15 16.23 2.90
N GLY A 249 -22.74 15.16 2.36
CA GLY A 249 -23.53 15.20 1.12
C GLY A 249 -22.70 15.32 -0.17
N THR A 250 -21.37 15.21 -0.08
CA THR A 250 -20.44 15.33 -1.22
C THR A 250 -19.40 14.21 -1.20
N GLU A 251 -18.85 13.82 -2.36
CA GLU A 251 -17.68 12.94 -2.37
C GLU A 251 -16.44 13.66 -1.83
N PRO A 252 -15.50 12.93 -1.19
CA PRO A 252 -14.24 13.54 -0.77
C PRO A 252 -13.43 14.03 -1.98
N PRO A 253 -12.63 15.10 -1.80
CA PRO A 253 -11.73 15.55 -2.84
C PRO A 253 -10.74 14.43 -3.20
N PRO A 254 -10.32 14.31 -4.47
CA PRO A 254 -9.35 13.31 -4.87
C PRO A 254 -7.98 13.54 -4.24
N ASP A 255 -7.18 12.47 -4.11
CA ASP A 255 -5.78 12.49 -3.60
C ASP A 255 -4.84 13.44 -4.35
N SER A 256 -5.16 13.73 -5.61
CA SER A 256 -4.42 14.65 -6.45
C SER A 256 -5.39 15.58 -7.18
N PRO A 257 -5.09 16.90 -7.26
CA PRO A 257 -5.85 17.79 -8.13
C PRO A 257 -5.65 17.43 -9.61
N VAL A 258 -4.60 16.69 -9.94
CA VAL A 258 -4.29 16.21 -11.28
C VAL A 258 -5.24 15.06 -11.64
N ARG A 259 -6.04 15.26 -12.69
CA ARG A 259 -7.07 14.30 -13.08
C ARG A 259 -6.56 13.35 -14.15
N ILE A 260 -6.93 12.08 -14.01
CA ILE A 260 -6.80 11.10 -15.09
C ILE A 260 -7.54 11.62 -16.33
N GLY A 261 -6.93 11.44 -17.51
CA GLY A 261 -7.43 11.91 -18.80
C GLY A 261 -7.12 13.37 -19.11
N THR A 262 -6.40 14.09 -18.24
CA THR A 262 -5.98 15.48 -18.48
C THR A 262 -4.47 15.58 -18.74
N PRO A 263 -3.98 16.63 -19.42
CA PRO A 263 -2.55 16.88 -19.54
C PRO A 263 -1.88 17.02 -18.18
N PHE A 264 -0.69 16.46 -18.04
CA PHE A 264 0.14 16.66 -16.85
C PHE A 264 0.45 18.15 -16.68
N PRO A 265 0.22 18.74 -15.49
CA PRO A 265 0.18 20.20 -15.33
C PRO A 265 1.56 20.86 -15.32
N VAL A 266 2.63 20.08 -15.16
CA VAL A 266 3.99 20.60 -15.00
C VAL A 266 4.82 20.32 -16.24
N SER A 267 5.46 21.37 -16.77
CA SER A 267 6.56 21.22 -17.71
C SER A 267 7.86 21.45 -16.95
N TYR A 268 8.81 20.53 -17.08
CA TYR A 268 10.10 20.65 -16.40
C TYR A 268 11.26 20.30 -17.32
N THR A 269 12.41 20.88 -16.99
CA THR A 269 13.75 20.51 -17.48
C THR A 269 14.66 20.46 -16.27
N LEU A 270 15.06 19.25 -15.88
CA LEU A 270 15.79 19.01 -14.63
C LEU A 270 17.13 18.34 -14.91
N ARG A 271 18.09 18.53 -14.02
CA ARG A 271 19.40 17.87 -14.11
C ARG A 271 19.25 16.38 -13.86
N ASN A 272 19.71 15.55 -14.81
CA ASN A 272 19.88 14.11 -14.61
C ASN A 272 21.14 13.86 -13.76
N VAL A 273 20.97 13.99 -12.45
CA VAL A 273 22.02 13.83 -11.46
C VAL A 273 21.43 13.19 -10.22
N ASP A 274 22.14 12.22 -9.67
CA ASP A 274 21.85 11.71 -8.33
C ASP A 274 22.49 12.67 -7.30
N PRO A 275 21.70 13.44 -6.53
CA PRO A 275 22.25 14.36 -5.53
C PRO A 275 22.99 13.65 -4.40
N VAL A 276 22.77 12.34 -4.22
CA VAL A 276 23.49 11.50 -3.23
C VAL A 276 24.77 10.90 -3.82
N GLY A 277 24.92 10.92 -5.15
CA GLY A 277 26.15 10.60 -5.87
C GLY A 277 26.47 9.10 -6.04
N GLU A 278 25.46 8.22 -6.06
CA GLU A 278 25.67 6.77 -6.04
C GLU A 278 25.27 6.08 -7.35
N LEU A 279 24.35 6.65 -8.13
CA LEU A 279 24.11 6.24 -9.51
C LEU A 279 24.97 7.05 -10.50
N PRO A 280 25.39 6.45 -11.63
CA PRO A 280 26.11 7.19 -12.67
C PRO A 280 25.28 8.38 -13.15
N ALA A 281 25.72 9.59 -12.79
CA ALA A 281 25.09 10.79 -13.30
C ALA A 281 25.44 10.94 -14.79
N HIS A 282 24.44 11.13 -15.63
CA HIS A 282 24.67 11.52 -17.01
C HIS A 282 25.01 13.01 -17.11
N GLY A 283 24.63 13.82 -16.11
CA GLY A 283 25.04 15.23 -15.96
C GLY A 283 24.41 16.18 -16.98
N HIS A 284 23.54 15.67 -17.85
CA HIS A 284 22.79 16.46 -18.83
C HIS A 284 21.40 16.78 -18.29
N ASP A 285 20.84 17.90 -18.72
CA ASP A 285 19.45 18.22 -18.41
C ASP A 285 18.51 17.34 -19.24
N LEU A 286 17.46 16.81 -18.60
CA LEU A 286 16.38 16.07 -19.25
C LEU A 286 15.08 16.88 -19.14
N SER A 287 14.39 17.05 -20.27
CA SER A 287 13.07 17.69 -20.28
C SER A 287 11.96 16.64 -20.42
N LEU A 288 10.81 16.92 -19.78
CA LEU A 288 9.60 16.12 -19.95
C LEU A 288 9.23 16.02 -21.43
N ALA A 289 9.24 17.14 -22.15
CA ALA A 289 8.86 17.20 -23.56
C ALA A 289 9.77 16.33 -24.45
N ALA A 290 11.09 16.30 -24.21
CA ALA A 290 12.00 15.45 -24.96
C ALA A 290 11.73 13.96 -24.71
N THR A 291 11.44 13.60 -23.46
CA THR A 291 11.08 12.22 -23.08
C THR A 291 9.80 11.78 -23.79
N LEU A 292 8.74 12.57 -23.65
CA LEU A 292 7.45 12.33 -24.32
C LEU A 292 7.58 12.22 -25.84
N ALA A 293 8.38 13.08 -26.48
CA ALA A 293 8.59 13.04 -27.93
C ALA A 293 9.30 11.77 -28.40
N SER A 294 10.10 11.13 -27.54
CA SER A 294 10.83 9.88 -27.84
C SER A 294 9.97 8.62 -27.68
N MET A 295 8.83 8.71 -27.00
CA MET A 295 7.96 7.58 -26.73
C MET A 295 7.16 7.13 -27.96
N ASP A 296 6.80 5.86 -28.00
CA ASP A 296 5.74 5.35 -28.86
C ASP A 296 4.37 5.34 -28.16
N ASP A 297 3.30 5.07 -28.92
CA ASP A 297 1.92 5.12 -28.40
C ASP A 297 1.59 3.93 -27.48
N THR A 298 2.46 2.92 -27.40
CA THR A 298 2.31 1.74 -26.53
C THR A 298 3.05 1.87 -25.21
N GLN A 299 3.69 3.01 -25.00
CA GLN A 299 4.56 3.26 -23.86
C GLN A 299 3.94 4.18 -22.82
N VAL A 300 4.37 3.95 -21.57
CA VAL A 300 4.12 4.85 -20.44
C VAL A 300 5.43 5.44 -19.92
N LEU A 301 5.38 6.72 -19.56
CA LEU A 301 6.37 7.39 -18.73
C LEU A 301 5.86 7.35 -17.29
N ILE A 302 6.73 6.96 -16.36
CA ILE A 302 6.41 6.95 -14.93
C ILE A 302 7.12 8.13 -14.27
N ILE A 303 6.38 8.91 -13.48
CA ILE A 303 6.92 9.99 -12.67
C ILE A 303 6.65 9.67 -11.20
N LEU A 304 7.72 9.58 -10.42
CA LEU A 304 7.72 9.43 -8.97
C LEU A 304 8.35 10.69 -8.38
N ALA A 305 7.53 11.60 -7.86
CA ALA A 305 8.02 12.83 -7.25
C ALA A 305 8.03 12.71 -5.72
N LEU A 306 9.22 12.81 -5.11
CA LEU A 306 9.45 12.51 -3.69
C LEU A 306 9.55 13.76 -2.80
N GLY A 307 9.88 14.91 -3.38
CA GLY A 307 10.31 16.08 -2.62
C GLY A 307 11.63 15.80 -1.89
N GLY A 308 11.72 16.24 -0.63
CA GLY A 308 12.97 16.24 0.13
C GLY A 308 13.39 14.91 0.77
N TYR A 309 12.65 13.81 0.55
CA TYR A 309 12.94 12.53 1.19
C TYR A 309 13.25 11.42 0.18
N ARG A 310 14.55 11.24 -0.11
CA ARG A 310 15.03 10.33 -1.17
C ARG A 310 14.85 8.84 -0.87
N SER A 311 14.92 8.46 0.40
CA SER A 311 14.76 7.08 0.88
C SER A 311 13.30 6.75 1.23
N ASN A 312 12.34 7.29 0.48
CA ASN A 312 10.93 7.02 0.75
C ASN A 312 10.62 5.53 0.56
N TYR A 313 10.13 4.89 1.63
CA TYR A 313 9.84 3.45 1.67
C TYR A 313 8.90 3.02 0.54
N TYR A 314 7.79 3.74 0.32
CA TYR A 314 6.80 3.38 -0.70
C TYR A 314 7.33 3.57 -2.12
N ALA A 315 8.16 4.59 -2.35
CA ALA A 315 8.82 4.78 -3.64
C ALA A 315 9.78 3.62 -3.97
N ASN A 316 10.48 3.08 -2.96
CA ASN A 316 11.33 1.91 -3.16
C ASN A 316 10.50 0.68 -3.56
N LEU A 317 9.37 0.44 -2.89
CA LEU A 317 8.45 -0.65 -3.27
C LEU A 317 7.90 -0.48 -4.70
N ASP A 318 7.55 0.75 -5.08
CA ASP A 318 7.13 1.06 -6.45
C ASP A 318 8.23 0.71 -7.47
N ILE A 319 9.48 1.13 -7.22
CA ILE A 319 10.62 0.83 -8.11
C ILE A 319 10.87 -0.68 -8.21
N GLU A 320 10.85 -1.40 -7.09
CA GLU A 320 11.02 -2.86 -7.09
C GLU A 320 9.94 -3.53 -7.92
N ARG A 321 8.68 -3.10 -7.77
CA ARG A 321 7.58 -3.66 -8.54
C ARG A 321 7.73 -3.35 -10.03
N LEU A 322 8.07 -2.12 -10.39
CA LEU A 322 8.28 -1.72 -11.77
C LEU A 322 9.41 -2.51 -12.44
N ALA A 323 10.50 -2.78 -11.72
CA ALA A 323 11.59 -3.61 -12.20
C ALA A 323 11.11 -5.03 -12.59
N MET A 324 10.25 -5.61 -11.74
CA MET A 324 9.66 -6.94 -11.98
C MET A 324 8.69 -6.94 -13.16
N VAL A 325 7.81 -5.94 -13.24
CA VAL A 325 6.85 -5.76 -14.33
C VAL A 325 7.56 -5.52 -15.66
N HIS A 326 8.59 -4.65 -15.67
CA HIS A 326 9.40 -4.34 -16.86
C HIS A 326 10.03 -5.59 -17.44
N ARG A 327 10.58 -6.46 -16.60
CA ARG A 327 11.17 -7.72 -17.06
C ARG A 327 10.17 -8.62 -17.79
N CYS A 328 8.90 -8.61 -17.36
CA CYS A 328 7.85 -9.41 -17.99
C CYS A 328 7.23 -8.73 -19.22
N ARG A 329 7.17 -7.40 -19.26
CA ARG A 329 6.70 -6.62 -20.41
C ARG A 329 7.74 -5.58 -20.82
N PRO A 330 8.89 -6.02 -21.38
CA PRO A 330 9.94 -5.10 -21.80
C PRO A 330 9.41 -4.19 -22.91
N GLY A 331 9.80 -2.92 -22.86
CA GLY A 331 9.41 -1.91 -23.86
C GLY A 331 8.12 -1.16 -23.58
N VAL A 332 7.33 -1.55 -22.56
CA VAL A 332 6.12 -0.80 -22.17
C VAL A 332 6.46 0.43 -21.32
N ILE A 333 7.45 0.34 -20.44
CA ILE A 333 7.93 1.47 -19.64
C ILE A 333 9.04 2.15 -20.44
N ALA A 334 8.81 3.40 -20.85
CA ALA A 334 9.79 4.19 -21.60
C ALA A 334 10.91 4.72 -20.70
N ASP A 335 10.54 5.32 -19.57
CA ASP A 335 11.46 5.76 -18.51
C ASP A 335 10.71 5.84 -17.17
N VAL A 336 11.46 5.87 -16.08
CA VAL A 336 11.00 6.19 -14.73
C VAL A 336 11.75 7.43 -14.26
N HIS A 337 11.05 8.55 -14.17
CA HIS A 337 11.58 9.79 -13.61
C HIS A 337 11.39 9.79 -12.10
N LEU A 338 12.48 9.69 -11.37
CA LEU A 338 12.50 9.83 -9.93
C LEU A 338 12.94 11.26 -9.57
N ILE A 339 11.99 12.12 -9.23
CA ILE A 339 12.21 13.56 -8.99
C ILE A 339 12.41 13.81 -7.50
N VAL A 340 13.56 14.38 -7.14
CA VAL A 340 13.99 14.56 -5.75
C VAL A 340 14.54 15.98 -5.54
N SER A 341 14.30 16.56 -4.36
CA SER A 341 14.71 17.94 -4.06
C SER A 341 15.79 18.09 -3.00
N SER A 342 16.26 17.00 -2.42
CA SER A 342 17.31 17.01 -1.40
C SER A 342 18.27 15.84 -1.57
N ASP A 343 19.47 16.01 -1.01
CA ASP A 343 20.48 14.98 -0.78
C ASP A 343 20.20 14.11 0.46
N TYR A 344 19.11 14.38 1.17
CA TYR A 344 18.75 13.66 2.40
C TYR A 344 18.27 12.22 2.15
N ALA A 345 19.00 11.27 2.72
CA ALA A 345 18.70 9.83 2.68
C ALA A 345 18.98 9.16 4.05
N LEU A 346 17.95 8.63 4.71
CA LEU A 346 18.08 7.91 5.99
C LEU A 346 18.27 6.40 5.82
N ASP A 347 17.42 5.77 5.00
CA ASP A 347 17.49 4.34 4.72
C ASP A 347 18.20 4.11 3.39
N VAL A 348 19.52 4.02 3.49
CA VAL A 348 20.40 3.85 2.33
C VAL A 348 20.30 2.44 1.76
N ARG A 349 20.09 1.43 2.62
CA ARG A 349 20.14 0.01 2.21
C ARG A 349 18.95 -0.38 1.34
N HIS A 350 17.74 -0.11 1.81
CA HIS A 350 16.54 -0.49 1.05
C HIS A 350 16.49 0.22 -0.31
N ARG A 351 16.86 1.51 -0.33
CA ARG A 351 17.04 2.26 -1.57
C ARG A 351 18.06 1.62 -2.52
N HIS A 352 19.22 1.21 -2.00
CA HIS A 352 20.25 0.55 -2.81
C HIS A 352 19.77 -0.80 -3.37
N ASP A 353 18.95 -1.52 -2.64
CA ASP A 353 18.41 -2.80 -3.10
C ASP A 353 17.41 -2.58 -4.25
N SER A 354 16.48 -1.63 -4.11
CA SER A 354 15.49 -1.31 -5.15
C SER A 354 16.13 -0.77 -6.44
N GLU A 355 17.10 0.14 -6.33
CA GLU A 355 17.79 0.73 -7.48
C GLU A 355 18.70 -0.27 -8.20
N ARG A 356 19.41 -1.12 -7.45
CA ARG A 356 20.19 -2.21 -8.05
C ARG A 356 19.29 -3.22 -8.75
N LEU A 357 18.11 -3.51 -8.19
CA LEU A 357 17.13 -4.36 -8.84
C LEU A 357 16.67 -3.73 -10.16
N ALA A 358 16.31 -2.45 -10.17
CA ALA A 358 15.97 -1.71 -11.38
C ALA A 358 17.08 -1.80 -12.45
N GLN A 359 18.32 -1.50 -12.09
CA GLN A 359 19.47 -1.60 -13.00
C GLN A 359 19.66 -3.02 -13.53
N SER A 360 19.60 -4.03 -12.66
CA SER A 360 19.83 -5.44 -13.03
C SER A 360 18.75 -6.01 -13.97
N THR A 361 17.54 -5.45 -13.92
CA THR A 361 16.41 -5.83 -14.79
C THR A 361 16.36 -5.03 -16.08
N GLY A 362 17.20 -3.99 -16.21
CA GLY A 362 17.21 -3.08 -17.35
C GLY A 362 16.09 -2.03 -17.32
N LEU A 363 15.41 -1.86 -16.18
CA LEU A 363 14.41 -0.80 -16.03
C LEU A 363 15.09 0.57 -16.26
N PRO A 364 14.62 1.37 -17.24
CA PRO A 364 15.09 2.74 -17.40
C PRO A 364 14.64 3.55 -16.18
N LEU A 365 15.61 4.03 -15.41
CA LEU A 365 15.41 4.81 -14.19
C LEU A 365 16.33 6.03 -14.23
N THR A 366 15.72 7.20 -14.29
CA THR A 366 16.41 8.49 -14.33
C THR A 366 16.14 9.27 -13.05
N ILE A 367 17.21 9.67 -12.35
CA ILE A 367 17.09 10.55 -11.16
C ILE A 367 17.19 12.00 -11.62
N LEU A 368 16.17 12.78 -11.31
CA LEU A 368 16.07 14.19 -11.66
C LEU A 368 16.13 15.05 -10.40
N PHE A 369 17.11 15.95 -10.34
CA PHE A 369 17.29 16.83 -9.19
C PHE A 369 16.55 18.16 -9.37
N ASP A 370 15.60 18.42 -8.48
CA ASP A 370 14.74 19.60 -8.40
C ASP A 370 14.97 20.32 -7.06
N PRO A 371 16.13 21.00 -6.87
CA PRO A 371 16.54 21.53 -5.57
C PRO A 371 15.53 22.52 -4.96
N ASP A 372 14.79 23.24 -5.80
CA ASP A 372 13.82 24.25 -5.39
C ASP A 372 12.41 23.66 -5.18
N SER A 373 12.24 22.34 -5.38
CA SER A 373 10.95 21.63 -5.29
C SER A 373 9.86 22.24 -6.18
N GLU A 374 10.23 22.77 -7.36
CA GLU A 374 9.31 23.42 -8.29
C GLU A 374 8.27 22.44 -8.85
N VAL A 375 8.66 21.20 -9.10
CA VAL A 375 7.74 20.19 -9.65
C VAL A 375 6.71 19.79 -8.59
N MET A 376 7.16 19.46 -7.38
CA MET A 376 6.26 19.07 -6.29
C MET A 376 5.28 20.19 -5.93
N SER A 377 5.75 21.44 -5.89
CA SER A 377 4.90 22.59 -5.59
C SER A 377 3.84 22.86 -6.67
N GLN A 378 4.13 22.60 -7.94
CA GLN A 378 3.17 22.78 -9.04
C GLN A 378 2.18 21.62 -9.19
N ILE A 379 2.56 20.40 -8.80
CA ILE A 379 1.63 19.26 -8.77
C ILE A 379 0.56 19.46 -7.70
N ASP A 380 0.88 20.19 -6.62
CA ASP A 380 -0.02 20.50 -5.50
C ASP A 380 -0.67 19.25 -4.88
N THR A 381 0.17 18.24 -4.60
CA THR A 381 -0.24 17.02 -3.91
C THR A 381 0.27 17.00 -2.48
N HIS A 382 -0.55 16.47 -1.59
CA HIS A 382 -0.22 16.29 -0.17
C HIS A 382 0.48 14.95 0.13
N THR A 383 0.78 14.16 -0.91
CA THR A 383 1.33 12.81 -0.79
C THR A 383 2.76 12.70 -1.33
N SER A 384 3.57 11.85 -0.72
CA SER A 384 4.91 11.49 -1.21
C SER A 384 5.13 9.98 -1.04
N PRO A 385 5.43 9.22 -2.11
CA PRO A 385 5.64 9.71 -3.47
C PRO A 385 4.32 10.15 -4.14
N ALA A 386 4.39 11.25 -4.88
CA ALA A 386 3.37 11.55 -5.87
C ALA A 386 3.64 10.72 -7.13
N ARG A 387 2.60 10.08 -7.65
CA ARG A 387 2.71 9.08 -8.72
C ARG A 387 1.92 9.52 -9.93
N PHE A 388 2.57 9.46 -11.09
CA PHE A 388 1.90 9.71 -12.36
C PHE A 388 2.40 8.76 -13.42
N MET A 389 1.47 8.29 -14.24
CA MET A 389 1.75 7.55 -15.46
C MET A 389 1.22 8.35 -16.63
N LEU A 390 2.09 8.67 -17.59
CA LEU A 390 1.76 9.50 -18.74
C LEU A 390 1.89 8.70 -20.03
N ASN A 391 1.01 8.95 -21.00
CA ASN A 391 1.25 8.52 -22.38
C ASN A 391 2.17 9.51 -23.12
N LYS A 392 2.50 9.19 -24.38
CA LYS A 392 3.29 10.03 -25.28
C LYS A 392 2.80 11.49 -25.41
N ASN A 393 1.50 11.72 -25.29
CA ASN A 393 0.92 13.06 -25.40
C ASN A 393 0.95 13.84 -24.07
N GLY A 394 1.59 13.29 -23.03
CA GLY A 394 1.64 13.89 -21.70
C GLY A 394 0.30 13.84 -20.97
N VAL A 395 -0.64 12.99 -21.39
CA VAL A 395 -1.92 12.80 -20.70
C VAL A 395 -1.73 11.82 -19.56
N VAL A 396 -2.28 12.17 -18.39
CA VAL A 396 -2.24 11.36 -17.18
C VAL A 396 -3.18 10.17 -17.33
N LEU A 397 -2.62 8.96 -17.27
CA LEU A 397 -3.34 7.69 -17.37
C LEU A 397 -3.69 7.11 -16.01
N SER A 398 -2.82 7.29 -15.01
CA SER A 398 -3.06 6.88 -13.63
C SER A 398 -2.27 7.72 -12.63
N THR A 399 -2.78 7.78 -11.41
CA THR A 399 -2.15 8.37 -10.23
C THR A 399 -2.04 7.40 -9.05
N ARG A 400 -2.38 6.12 -9.26
CA ARG A 400 -2.44 5.12 -8.19
C ARG A 400 -1.06 4.54 -7.86
N GLU A 401 -1.04 3.72 -6.82
CA GLU A 401 0.15 2.99 -6.36
C GLU A 401 0.66 2.00 -7.40
N LEU A 402 1.98 1.80 -7.41
CA LEU A 402 2.65 0.91 -8.34
C LEU A 402 3.11 -0.36 -7.66
N ALA A 403 3.36 -0.32 -6.34
CA ALA A 403 3.78 -1.46 -5.51
C ALA A 403 2.82 -2.67 -5.59
N ASP A 404 1.51 -2.42 -5.72
CA ASP A 404 0.48 -3.44 -5.92
C ASP A 404 0.06 -3.60 -7.39
N GLU A 405 0.72 -2.90 -8.31
CA GLU A 405 0.45 -2.86 -9.76
C GLU A 405 -0.86 -2.14 -10.16
N SER A 406 -1.62 -1.59 -9.22
CA SER A 406 -2.94 -1.01 -9.52
C SER A 406 -2.89 0.13 -10.52
N GLY A 407 -1.96 1.06 -10.34
CA GLY A 407 -1.75 2.18 -11.26
C GLY A 407 -1.22 1.74 -12.62
N PHE A 408 -0.31 0.76 -12.63
CA PHE A 408 0.25 0.22 -13.87
C PHE A 408 -0.85 -0.37 -14.75
N TRP A 409 -1.68 -1.26 -14.23
CA TRP A 409 -2.72 -1.89 -15.04
C TRP A 409 -3.85 -0.93 -15.42
N GLU A 410 -4.17 0.06 -14.59
CA GLU A 410 -5.08 1.16 -14.96
C GLU A 410 -4.53 1.96 -16.15
N ALA A 411 -3.24 2.29 -16.12
CA ALA A 411 -2.61 3.03 -17.21
C ALA A 411 -2.53 2.22 -18.52
N ILE A 412 -2.16 0.94 -18.44
CA ILE A 412 -2.07 0.08 -19.64
C ILE A 412 -3.44 -0.16 -20.27
N ALA A 413 -4.51 -0.26 -19.48
CA ALA A 413 -5.86 -0.38 -20.01
C ALA A 413 -6.36 0.90 -20.72
N ALA A 414 -5.71 2.04 -20.48
CA ALA A 414 -6.06 3.34 -21.03
C ALA A 414 -5.18 3.78 -22.23
N LEU A 415 -4.11 3.04 -22.52
CA LEU A 415 -3.34 3.15 -23.78
C LEU A 415 -4.15 2.56 -24.94
#